data_AF-A0A653DH09-F1
#
_entry.id   AF-A0A653DH09-F1
#
_cell.length_a   1.000
_cell.length_b   1.000
_cell.length_c   1.000
_cell.angle_alpha   90.00
_cell.angle_beta   90.00
_cell.angle_gamma   90.00
#
_symmetry.space_group_name_H-M   'P 1'
#
loop_
_entity.id
_entity.type
_entity.pdbx_description
1 polymer ?
#
loop_
_entity_poly.entity_id
_entity_poly.type
_entity_poly.pdbx_seq_one_letter_code
_entity_poly.pdbx_strand_id
1 'polypeptide(L)'
;MTDDSETLTATSGTLTASEGVISIATNPSGSRVAEDNVGKLTQIPNKKHRRALQRSYLAKLNKICCAKRDKALDLAQRKITLYKNKINSLQQQNRRLKAKLYSHKSLTEYLRKNYSLTENAEFVLNASLGNTGRALFGRFLEGKTKKLYTPTLRSFALTLNFYNPKAYDFVRSKLNSSLPHPHTLTKWYQRIDGSPGFSKEAKDTLKLKVQAEEAKGRKVLCNLVSDSMAVHKRIEWNGQKFMGYVDLGFKLESDEVPEAKEAIVF
;
A
#
# COMPACT_ATOMS: atom_id res chain seq x y z
N MET A 1 -23.88 27.24 38.90
CA MET A 1 -23.46 27.83 37.61
C MET A 1 -23.90 26.87 36.54
N THR A 2 -24.57 27.42 35.54
CA THR A 2 -25.64 26.86 34.71
C THR A 2 -25.23 25.69 33.81
N ASP A 3 -26.11 24.68 33.79
CA ASP A 3 -26.29 23.66 32.75
C ASP A 3 -26.57 24.31 31.40
N ASP A 4 -26.09 23.70 30.31
CA ASP A 4 -26.73 23.78 28.99
C ASP A 4 -26.51 22.46 28.24
N SER A 5 -27.59 21.67 28.19
CA SER A 5 -27.76 20.48 27.39
C SER A 5 -28.43 20.84 26.07
N GLU A 6 -27.79 20.60 24.93
CA GLU A 6 -28.46 20.61 23.62
C GLU A 6 -28.22 19.31 22.86
N THR A 7 -29.29 18.53 22.79
CA THR A 7 -29.53 17.37 21.93
C THR A 7 -29.75 17.81 20.49
N LEU A 8 -29.06 17.18 19.53
CA LEU A 8 -29.36 17.30 18.10
C LEU A 8 -29.65 15.93 17.48
N THR A 9 -30.92 15.72 17.16
CA THR A 9 -31.47 14.62 16.36
C THR A 9 -31.08 14.75 14.89
N ALA A 10 -30.53 13.70 14.29
CA ALA A 10 -30.25 13.64 12.86
C ALA A 10 -31.18 12.62 12.18
N THR A 11 -32.04 13.13 11.30
CA THR A 11 -32.90 12.37 10.38
C THR A 11 -32.09 11.67 9.30
N SER A 12 -32.30 10.36 9.16
CA SER A 12 -31.71 9.49 8.14
C SER A 12 -32.24 9.78 6.74
N GLY A 13 -31.35 10.18 5.83
CA GLY A 13 -31.59 10.20 4.39
C GLY A 13 -30.70 9.17 3.69
N THR A 14 -31.31 8.10 3.20
CA THR A 14 -30.66 7.00 2.49
C THR A 14 -30.34 7.40 1.05
N LEU A 15 -29.08 7.27 0.62
CA LEU A 15 -28.70 7.28 -0.80
C LEU A 15 -27.85 6.04 -1.10
N THR A 16 -28.43 5.17 -1.92
CA THR A 16 -27.84 3.97 -2.47
C THR A 16 -26.87 4.33 -3.60
N ALA A 17 -25.67 3.76 -3.59
CA ALA A 17 -24.73 3.82 -4.70
C ALA A 17 -24.27 2.40 -5.05
N SER A 18 -24.64 2.00 -6.26
CA SER A 18 -24.35 0.73 -6.90
C SER A 18 -22.89 0.61 -7.32
N GLU A 19 -22.47 -0.64 -7.43
CA GLU A 19 -21.11 -1.13 -7.59
C GLU A 19 -20.49 -0.79 -8.95
N GLY A 20 -19.21 -0.41 -8.93
CA GLY A 20 -18.38 -0.23 -10.13
C GLY A 20 -16.94 -0.62 -9.84
N VAL A 21 -16.56 -1.83 -10.26
CA VAL A 21 -15.24 -2.45 -10.09
C VAL A 21 -14.21 -1.75 -10.99
N ILE A 22 -13.12 -1.24 -10.40
CA ILE A 22 -11.94 -0.74 -11.15
C ILE A 22 -10.74 -1.65 -10.87
N SER A 23 -10.35 -2.39 -11.89
CA SER A 23 -9.13 -3.22 -11.93
C SER A 23 -7.91 -2.36 -12.25
N ILE A 24 -6.94 -2.29 -11.33
CA ILE A 24 -5.67 -1.60 -11.52
C ILE A 24 -4.58 -2.65 -11.82
N ALA A 25 -4.11 -2.67 -13.07
CA ALA A 25 -2.89 -3.35 -13.47
C ALA A 25 -1.68 -2.43 -13.25
N THR A 26 -0.70 -2.91 -12.49
CA THR A 26 0.58 -2.25 -12.21
C THR A 26 1.59 -2.54 -13.32
N ASN A 27 2.16 -1.49 -13.93
CA ASN A 27 3.35 -1.60 -14.79
C ASN A 27 4.60 -1.18 -13.99
N PRO A 28 5.64 -2.03 -13.91
CA PRO A 28 6.97 -1.61 -13.52
C PRO A 28 7.88 -1.57 -14.76
N SER A 29 8.36 -0.40 -15.13
CA SER A 29 9.68 -0.21 -15.76
C SER A 29 9.87 1.27 -16.10
N GLY A 30 10.61 1.96 -15.24
CA GLY A 30 11.24 3.21 -15.63
C GLY A 30 12.33 2.90 -16.64
N SER A 31 12.21 3.45 -17.85
CA SER A 31 13.36 3.64 -18.72
C SER A 31 14.00 4.98 -18.38
N ARG A 32 15.23 4.89 -17.89
CA ARG A 32 16.17 5.99 -17.71
C ARG A 32 16.18 6.86 -18.98
N VAL A 33 16.15 8.15 -18.72
CA VAL A 33 16.36 9.26 -19.66
C VAL A 33 17.62 8.97 -20.50
N ALA A 34 17.45 8.88 -21.81
CA ALA A 34 18.53 9.00 -22.78
C ALA A 34 18.43 10.42 -23.36
N GLU A 35 19.13 11.36 -22.74
CA GLU A 35 19.22 12.76 -23.16
C GLU A 35 20.30 13.00 -24.25
N ASP A 36 21.00 11.96 -24.70
CA ASP A 36 22.21 12.13 -25.52
C ASP A 36 22.01 12.19 -27.05
N ASN A 37 20.79 12.39 -27.58
CA ASN A 37 20.57 12.34 -29.03
C ASN A 37 19.86 13.55 -29.66
N VAL A 38 19.83 14.70 -28.99
CA VAL A 38 19.27 15.93 -29.59
C VAL A 38 20.24 16.57 -30.61
N GLY A 39 21.54 16.22 -30.60
CA GLY A 39 22.57 16.90 -31.40
C GLY A 39 22.82 16.42 -32.84
N LYS A 40 22.21 15.34 -33.33
CA LYS A 40 22.51 14.78 -34.69
C LYS A 40 21.40 14.92 -35.73
N LEU A 41 20.25 15.48 -35.38
CA LEU A 41 19.15 15.73 -36.30
C LEU A 41 19.07 17.21 -36.64
N THR A 42 19.95 17.70 -37.52
CA THR A 42 19.71 18.85 -38.44
C THR A 42 21.01 19.27 -39.14
N GLN A 43 21.35 18.60 -40.24
CA GLN A 43 21.97 19.31 -41.36
C GLN A 43 21.24 18.87 -42.62
N ILE A 44 20.33 19.72 -43.10
CA ILE A 44 19.63 19.51 -44.36
C ILE A 44 20.69 19.70 -45.46
N PRO A 45 20.99 18.68 -46.28
CA PRO A 45 22.05 18.77 -47.27
C PRO A 45 21.78 19.89 -48.29
N ASN A 46 22.81 20.68 -48.60
CA ASN A 46 22.75 21.80 -49.54
C ASN A 46 22.18 21.35 -50.91
N LYS A 47 21.41 22.21 -51.59
CA LYS A 47 20.60 21.90 -52.79
C LYS A 47 21.41 21.20 -53.90
N LYS A 48 22.67 21.57 -54.09
CA LYS A 48 23.60 20.95 -55.06
C LYS A 48 23.98 19.51 -54.66
N HIS A 49 24.32 19.28 -53.39
CA HIS A 49 24.63 17.96 -52.85
C HIS A 49 23.42 17.02 -52.90
N ARG A 50 22.23 17.54 -52.59
CA ARG A 50 20.97 16.79 -52.67
C ARG A 50 20.68 16.29 -54.09
N ARG A 51 20.90 17.14 -55.11
CA ARG A 51 20.76 16.76 -56.53
C ARG A 51 21.79 15.72 -56.96
N ALA A 52 23.04 15.81 -56.48
CA ALA A 52 24.08 14.83 -56.77
C ALA A 52 23.76 13.45 -56.17
N LEU A 53 23.29 13.42 -54.92
CA LEU A 53 22.82 12.19 -54.26
C LEU A 53 21.63 11.57 -54.99
N GLN A 54 20.69 12.41 -55.43
CA GLN A 54 19.50 11.96 -56.17
C GLN A 54 19.88 11.34 -57.52
N ARG A 55 20.83 11.92 -58.26
CA ARG A 55 21.38 11.32 -59.50
C ARG A 55 22.11 10.00 -59.25
N SER A 56 22.93 9.92 -58.20
CA SER A 56 23.64 8.69 -57.81
C SER A 56 22.67 7.56 -57.42
N TYR A 57 21.60 7.89 -56.70
CA TYR A 57 20.57 6.95 -56.29
C TYR A 57 19.78 6.41 -57.50
N LEU A 58 19.40 7.30 -58.44
CA LEU A 58 18.75 6.92 -59.69
C LEU A 58 19.64 6.02 -60.57
N ALA A 59 20.94 6.30 -60.64
CA ALA A 59 21.90 5.45 -61.37
C ALA A 59 22.05 4.04 -60.76
N LYS A 60 22.03 3.93 -59.43
CA LYS A 60 22.02 2.61 -58.72
C LYS A 60 20.71 1.85 -58.92
N LEU A 61 19.57 2.56 -58.95
CA LEU A 61 18.27 1.96 -59.21
C LEU A 61 18.20 1.37 -60.63
N ASN A 62 18.75 2.04 -61.64
CA ASN A 62 18.74 1.57 -63.03
C ASN A 62 19.52 0.26 -63.26
N LYS A 63 20.44 -0.13 -62.37
CA LYS A 63 21.20 -1.41 -62.44
C LYS A 63 20.45 -2.63 -61.86
N ILE A 64 19.34 -2.41 -61.15
CA ILE A 64 18.55 -3.48 -60.51
C ILE A 64 17.39 -3.86 -61.45
N CYS A 65 17.14 -5.16 -61.66
CA CYS A 65 15.97 -5.64 -62.43
C CYS A 65 14.66 -5.02 -61.90
N CYS A 66 13.75 -4.61 -62.79
CA CYS A 66 12.51 -3.89 -62.49
C CYS A 66 11.72 -4.51 -61.32
N ALA A 67 11.54 -5.83 -61.30
CA ALA A 67 10.78 -6.53 -60.27
C ALA A 67 11.37 -6.41 -58.85
N LYS A 68 12.71 -6.35 -58.69
CA LYS A 68 13.36 -6.20 -57.38
C LYS A 68 13.25 -4.75 -56.88
N ARG A 69 13.25 -3.79 -57.80
CA ARG A 69 13.09 -2.36 -57.52
C ARG A 69 11.68 -2.05 -57.01
N ASP A 70 10.66 -2.59 -57.68
CA ASP A 70 9.26 -2.34 -57.33
C ASP A 70 8.91 -2.94 -55.96
N LYS A 71 9.42 -4.13 -55.65
CA LYS A 71 9.29 -4.74 -54.31
C LYS A 71 9.94 -3.89 -53.21
N ALA A 72 11.13 -3.34 -53.45
CA ALA A 72 11.80 -2.49 -52.47
C ALA A 72 11.08 -1.15 -52.27
N LEU A 73 10.51 -0.60 -53.34
CA LEU A 73 9.73 0.65 -53.31
C LEU A 73 8.40 0.46 -52.56
N ASP A 74 7.68 -0.63 -52.83
CA ASP A 74 6.47 -1.02 -52.09
C ASP A 74 6.78 -1.23 -50.59
N LEU A 75 7.86 -1.92 -50.26
CA LEU A 75 8.28 -2.14 -48.87
C LEU A 75 8.64 -0.81 -48.16
N ALA A 76 9.25 0.14 -48.86
CA ALA A 76 9.52 1.48 -48.35
C ALA A 76 8.23 2.30 -48.16
N GLN A 77 7.30 2.25 -49.11
CA GLN A 77 6.00 2.90 -49.01
C GLN A 77 5.19 2.36 -47.83
N ARG A 78 5.14 1.03 -47.66
CA ARG A 78 4.53 0.38 -46.49
C ARG A 78 5.14 0.87 -45.18
N LYS A 79 6.47 0.94 -45.10
CA LYS A 79 7.18 1.48 -43.91
C LYS A 79 6.81 2.94 -43.64
N ILE A 80 6.77 3.79 -44.66
CA ILE A 80 6.37 5.19 -44.53
C ILE A 80 4.93 5.30 -43.99
N THR A 81 4.01 4.50 -44.53
CA THR A 81 2.62 4.47 -44.07
C THR A 81 2.52 4.01 -42.61
N LEU A 82 3.26 2.98 -42.22
CA LEU A 82 3.33 2.51 -40.83
C LEU A 82 3.83 3.61 -39.87
N TYR A 83 4.91 4.31 -40.23
CA TYR A 83 5.44 5.39 -39.40
C TYR A 83 4.49 6.58 -39.33
N LYS A 84 3.83 6.97 -40.43
CA LYS A 84 2.79 8.02 -40.43
C LYS A 84 1.64 7.67 -39.49
N ASN A 85 1.13 6.45 -39.57
CA ASN A 85 0.06 5.97 -38.70
C ASN A 85 0.50 5.98 -37.22
N LYS A 86 1.75 5.58 -36.94
CA LYS A 86 2.32 5.63 -35.58
C LYS A 86 2.43 7.07 -35.05
N ILE A 87 2.90 8.01 -35.86
CA ILE A 87 3.00 9.43 -35.50
C ILE A 87 1.61 9.98 -35.18
N ASN A 88 0.62 9.72 -36.03
CA ASN A 88 -0.76 10.19 -35.80
C ASN A 88 -1.34 9.62 -34.50
N SER A 89 -1.12 8.33 -34.24
CA SER A 89 -1.55 7.68 -33.00
C SER A 89 -0.90 8.30 -31.76
N LEU A 90 0.43 8.52 -31.78
CA LEU A 90 1.16 9.16 -30.69
C LEU A 90 0.72 10.61 -30.46
N GLN A 91 0.52 11.38 -31.52
CA GLN A 91 0.01 12.76 -31.43
C GLN A 91 -1.39 12.80 -30.83
N GLN A 92 -2.27 11.87 -31.20
CA GLN A 92 -3.61 11.77 -30.63
C GLN A 92 -3.56 11.43 -29.12
N GLN A 93 -2.70 10.48 -28.72
CA GLN A 93 -2.48 10.17 -27.31
C GLN A 93 -1.98 11.41 -26.54
N ASN A 94 -1.04 12.16 -27.10
CA ASN A 94 -0.53 13.39 -26.49
C ASN A 94 -1.61 14.46 -26.34
N ARG A 95 -2.47 14.66 -27.34
CA ARG A 95 -3.61 15.59 -27.25
C ARG A 95 -4.57 15.19 -26.13
N ARG A 96 -4.90 13.90 -26.03
CA ARG A 96 -5.78 13.37 -24.96
C ARG A 96 -5.17 13.56 -23.57
N LEU A 97 -3.86 13.29 -23.42
CA LEU A 97 -3.13 13.50 -22.16
C LEU A 97 -3.11 14.98 -21.75
N LYS A 98 -2.82 15.89 -22.69
CA LYS A 98 -2.86 17.33 -22.43
C LYS A 98 -4.26 17.80 -22.01
N ALA A 99 -5.31 17.35 -22.70
CA ALA A 99 -6.69 17.69 -22.33
C ALA A 99 -7.03 17.22 -20.90
N LYS A 100 -6.60 16.01 -20.52
CA LYS A 100 -6.78 15.49 -19.15
C LYS A 100 -6.02 16.33 -18.11
N LEU A 101 -4.78 16.75 -18.42
CA LEU A 101 -4.01 17.63 -17.55
C LEU A 101 -4.66 19.00 -17.38
N TYR A 102 -5.17 19.61 -18.45
CA TYR A 102 -5.91 20.88 -18.37
C TYR A 102 -7.16 20.75 -17.50
N SER A 103 -7.95 19.69 -17.69
CA SER A 103 -9.13 19.43 -16.88
C SER A 103 -8.79 19.18 -15.41
N HIS A 104 -7.72 18.43 -15.11
CA HIS A 104 -7.30 18.20 -13.74
C HIS A 104 -6.77 19.49 -13.10
N LYS A 105 -5.96 20.27 -13.83
CA LYS A 105 -5.44 21.56 -13.36
C LYS A 105 -6.57 22.55 -13.11
N SER A 106 -7.50 22.70 -14.04
CA SER A 106 -8.65 23.58 -13.90
C SER A 106 -9.56 23.16 -12.74
N LEU A 107 -9.76 21.85 -12.54
CA LEU A 107 -10.47 21.33 -11.37
C LEU A 107 -9.74 21.69 -10.07
N THR A 108 -8.41 21.49 -10.01
CA THR A 108 -7.64 21.85 -8.81
C THR A 108 -7.65 23.35 -8.52
N GLU A 109 -7.61 24.21 -9.55
CA GLU A 109 -7.73 25.67 -9.40
C GLU A 109 -9.14 26.07 -8.94
N TYR A 110 -10.19 25.47 -9.51
CA TYR A 110 -11.57 25.66 -9.09
C TYR A 110 -11.75 25.26 -7.62
N LEU A 111 -11.26 24.09 -7.22
CA LEU A 111 -11.39 23.61 -5.85
C LEU A 111 -10.58 24.49 -4.86
N ARG A 112 -9.37 24.92 -5.23
CA ARG A 112 -8.59 25.88 -4.44
C ARG A 112 -9.31 27.20 -4.26
N LYS A 113 -9.92 27.73 -5.32
CA LYS A 113 -10.61 29.02 -5.31
C LYS A 113 -11.91 28.98 -4.52
N ASN A 114 -12.70 27.91 -4.66
CA ASN A 114 -14.04 27.83 -4.07
C ASN A 114 -14.06 27.20 -2.69
N TYR A 115 -13.14 26.29 -2.39
CA TYR A 115 -13.09 25.56 -1.13
C TYR A 115 -11.84 25.87 -0.30
N SER A 116 -11.04 26.89 -0.70
CA SER A 116 -9.85 27.35 0.03
C SER A 116 -8.96 26.19 0.51
N LEU A 117 -8.53 25.31 -0.41
CA LEU A 117 -7.46 24.34 -0.16
C LEU A 117 -6.13 25.11 0.02
N THR A 118 -5.96 25.75 1.17
CA THR A 118 -4.82 26.59 1.56
C THR A 118 -3.55 25.76 1.69
N GLU A 119 -2.36 26.38 1.62
CA GLU A 119 -1.10 25.78 2.13
C GLU A 119 -1.24 25.27 3.57
N ASN A 120 -2.12 25.90 4.37
CA ASN A 120 -2.45 25.47 5.72
C ASN A 120 -3.35 24.23 5.81
N ALA A 121 -3.92 23.74 4.71
CA ALA A 121 -4.80 22.57 4.75
C ALA A 121 -4.04 21.31 5.17
N GLU A 122 -2.78 21.17 4.73
CA GLU A 122 -1.90 20.11 5.20
C GLU A 122 -1.62 20.25 6.71
N PHE A 123 -1.37 21.47 7.18
CA PHE A 123 -1.15 21.74 8.60
C PHE A 123 -2.40 21.42 9.44
N VAL A 124 -3.58 21.90 9.03
CA VAL A 124 -4.85 21.66 9.71
C VAL A 124 -5.21 20.18 9.68
N LEU A 125 -5.03 19.48 8.56
CA LEU A 125 -5.25 18.03 8.49
C LEU A 125 -4.27 17.28 9.39
N ASN A 126 -3.00 17.67 9.40
CA ASN A 126 -1.98 17.06 10.26
C ASN A 126 -2.19 17.37 11.75
N ALA A 127 -2.79 18.51 12.08
CA ALA A 127 -3.17 18.88 13.45
C ALA A 127 -4.46 18.17 13.88
N SER A 128 -5.41 18.00 12.96
CA SER A 128 -6.71 17.35 13.22
C SER A 128 -6.59 15.83 13.30
N LEU A 129 -5.67 15.25 12.53
CA LEU A 129 -5.40 13.82 12.52
C LEU A 129 -4.33 13.50 13.56
N GLY A 130 -4.66 12.63 14.51
CA GLY A 130 -3.64 12.02 15.37
C GLY A 130 -2.59 11.25 14.55
N ASN A 131 -1.47 10.91 15.19
CA ASN A 131 -0.33 10.23 14.55
C ASN A 131 -0.73 8.97 13.75
N THR A 132 -1.71 8.21 14.24
CA THR A 132 -2.25 7.03 13.55
C THR A 132 -3.03 7.41 12.29
N GLY A 133 -3.89 8.44 12.36
CA GLY A 133 -4.65 8.94 11.23
C GLY A 133 -3.74 9.43 10.11
N ARG A 134 -2.70 10.19 10.44
CA ARG A 134 -1.70 10.66 9.47
C ARG A 134 -1.00 9.50 8.74
N ALA A 135 -0.55 8.48 9.48
CA ALA A 135 0.11 7.31 8.89
C ALA A 135 -0.84 6.50 7.99
N LEU A 136 -2.11 6.38 8.38
CA LEU A 136 -3.14 5.66 7.65
C LEU A 136 -3.55 6.40 6.37
N PHE A 137 -3.87 7.69 6.45
CA PHE A 137 -4.25 8.50 5.30
C PHE A 137 -3.09 8.73 4.34
N GLY A 138 -1.86 8.88 4.85
CA GLY A 138 -0.67 8.93 4.00
C GLY A 138 -0.55 7.68 3.12
N ARG A 139 -0.74 6.49 3.70
CA ARG A 139 -0.78 5.24 2.92
C ARG A 139 -1.97 5.15 1.98
N PHE A 140 -3.14 5.62 2.40
CA PHE A 140 -4.33 5.65 1.57
C PHE A 140 -4.12 6.47 0.29
N LEU A 141 -3.48 7.62 0.41
CA LEU A 141 -3.17 8.52 -0.70
C LEU A 141 -2.03 7.98 -1.57
N GLU A 142 -1.00 7.36 -0.98
CA GLU A 142 0.10 6.72 -1.72
C GLU A 142 -0.31 5.43 -2.44
N GLY A 143 -1.41 4.80 -2.01
CA GLY A 143 -1.90 3.53 -2.54
C GLY A 143 -1.10 2.31 -2.03
N LYS A 144 -1.03 1.25 -2.84
CA LYS A 144 -0.37 -0.01 -2.45
C LYS A 144 1.15 0.19 -2.35
N THR A 145 1.67 0.23 -1.13
CA THR A 145 3.11 0.39 -0.86
C THR A 145 3.70 -0.84 -0.16
N LYS A 146 5.00 -1.11 -0.43
CA LYS A 146 5.79 -2.13 0.29
C LYS A 146 6.46 -1.58 1.56
N LYS A 147 6.17 -0.33 1.94
CA LYS A 147 6.74 0.31 3.13
C LYS A 147 6.37 -0.51 4.37
N LEU A 148 7.18 -0.41 5.42
CA LEU A 148 6.84 -1.02 6.72
C LEU A 148 5.68 -0.26 7.37
N TYR A 149 4.88 -0.94 8.18
CA TYR A 149 3.84 -0.31 9.00
C TYR A 149 4.49 0.34 10.23
N THR A 150 4.13 1.59 10.52
CA THR A 150 4.59 2.32 11.71
C THR A 150 4.07 1.64 12.98
N PRO A 151 4.79 1.70 14.12
CA PRO A 151 4.34 1.08 15.37
C PRO A 151 2.93 1.51 15.80
N THR A 152 2.60 2.79 15.62
CA THR A 152 1.27 3.36 15.91
C THR A 152 0.16 2.78 15.05
N LEU A 153 0.45 2.52 13.77
CA LEU A 153 -0.52 1.90 12.86
C LEU A 153 -0.65 0.39 13.13
N ARG A 154 0.44 -0.27 13.55
CA ARG A 154 0.42 -1.68 13.97
C ARG A 154 -0.44 -1.87 15.21
N SER A 155 -0.25 -1.06 16.25
CA SER A 155 -1.06 -1.15 17.46
C SER A 155 -2.54 -0.94 17.13
N PHE A 156 -2.87 0.12 16.37
CA PHE A 156 -4.25 0.36 15.93
C PHE A 156 -4.85 -0.83 15.18
N ALA A 157 -4.13 -1.40 14.21
CA ALA A 157 -4.61 -2.54 13.43
C ALA A 157 -4.83 -3.79 14.30
N LEU A 158 -3.90 -4.08 15.22
CA LEU A 158 -4.01 -5.19 16.16
C LEU A 158 -5.20 -5.01 17.10
N THR A 159 -5.36 -3.82 17.69
CA THR A 159 -6.46 -3.48 18.60
C THR A 159 -7.81 -3.58 17.89
N LEU A 160 -7.95 -3.02 16.69
CA LEU A 160 -9.21 -3.08 15.94
C LEU A 160 -9.59 -4.53 15.60
N ASN A 161 -8.62 -5.33 15.15
CA ASN A 161 -8.84 -6.74 14.86
C ASN A 161 -9.16 -7.56 16.12
N PHE A 162 -8.53 -7.22 17.26
CA PHE A 162 -8.80 -7.85 18.55
C PHE A 162 -10.25 -7.61 19.01
N TYR A 163 -10.75 -6.37 18.87
CA TYR A 163 -12.14 -6.08 19.24
C TYR A 163 -13.14 -6.73 18.29
N ASN A 164 -12.92 -6.63 16.97
CA ASN A 164 -13.82 -7.23 15.99
C ASN A 164 -13.14 -7.43 14.62
N PRO A 165 -12.85 -8.68 14.23
CA PRO A 165 -12.26 -8.99 12.92
C PRO A 165 -13.11 -8.51 11.73
N LYS A 166 -14.44 -8.58 11.83
CA LYS A 166 -15.33 -8.11 10.76
C LYS A 166 -15.28 -6.59 10.60
N ALA A 167 -15.20 -5.86 11.72
CA ALA A 167 -15.01 -4.41 11.68
C ALA A 167 -13.65 -4.05 11.07
N TYR A 168 -12.61 -4.80 11.39
CA TYR A 168 -11.30 -4.66 10.78
C TYR A 168 -11.34 -4.84 9.25
N ASP A 169 -11.95 -5.92 8.77
CA ASP A 169 -12.07 -6.20 7.34
C ASP A 169 -12.91 -5.14 6.62
N PHE A 170 -13.98 -4.66 7.25
CA PHE A 170 -14.78 -3.55 6.74
C PHE A 170 -13.93 -2.28 6.57
N VAL A 171 -13.26 -1.82 7.64
CA VAL A 171 -12.42 -0.61 7.61
C VAL A 171 -11.29 -0.77 6.58
N ARG A 172 -10.67 -1.94 6.50
CA ARG A 172 -9.63 -2.25 5.52
C ARG A 172 -10.14 -2.16 4.08
N SER A 173 -11.35 -2.66 3.82
CA SER A 173 -11.99 -2.61 2.49
C SER A 173 -12.29 -1.17 2.06
N LYS A 174 -12.78 -0.34 2.98
CA LYS A 174 -13.13 1.06 2.72
C LYS A 174 -11.92 1.96 2.55
N LEU A 175 -10.80 1.63 3.20
CA LEU A 175 -9.57 2.42 3.16
C LEU A 175 -8.56 1.90 2.12
N ASN A 176 -8.98 1.50 0.93
CA ASN A 176 -8.10 1.07 -0.17
C ASN A 176 -7.02 0.04 0.23
N SER A 177 -7.31 -0.86 1.18
CA SER A 177 -6.33 -1.82 1.71
C SER A 177 -5.07 -1.17 2.32
N SER A 178 -5.20 0.03 2.90
CA SER A 178 -4.11 0.74 3.59
C SER A 178 -3.70 0.05 4.90
N LEU A 179 -4.60 -0.76 5.47
CA LEU A 179 -4.35 -1.58 6.64
C LEU A 179 -3.69 -2.93 6.26
N PRO A 180 -2.90 -3.52 7.18
CA PRO A 180 -2.27 -4.83 6.99
C PRO A 180 -3.24 -5.92 6.54
N HIS A 181 -2.72 -6.95 5.86
CA HIS A 181 -3.55 -8.14 5.62
C HIS A 181 -3.77 -8.89 6.95
N PRO A 182 -4.92 -9.56 7.19
CA PRO A 182 -5.14 -10.37 8.39
C PRO A 182 -4.01 -11.38 8.65
N HIS A 183 -3.51 -12.04 7.61
CA HIS A 183 -2.33 -12.91 7.71
C HIS A 183 -1.07 -12.20 8.26
N THR A 184 -0.88 -10.91 7.97
CA THR A 184 0.20 -10.11 8.55
C THR A 184 -0.03 -9.88 10.05
N LEU A 185 -1.26 -9.66 10.49
CA LEU A 185 -1.61 -9.57 11.91
C LEU A 185 -1.30 -10.90 12.62
N THR A 186 -1.67 -12.03 12.02
CA THR A 186 -1.35 -13.37 12.55
C THR A 186 0.16 -13.54 12.77
N LYS A 187 0.98 -13.14 11.80
CA LYS A 187 2.45 -13.18 11.93
C LYS A 187 2.97 -12.28 13.06
N TRP A 188 2.32 -11.15 13.32
CA TRP A 188 2.70 -10.29 14.45
C TRP A 188 2.34 -10.92 15.79
N TYR A 189 1.18 -11.58 15.88
CA TYR A 189 0.80 -12.34 17.07
C TYR A 189 1.73 -13.53 17.33
N GLN A 190 2.15 -14.25 16.29
CA GLN A 190 3.10 -15.38 16.38
C GLN A 190 4.48 -14.99 16.94
N ARG A 191 4.84 -13.71 16.93
CA ARG A 191 6.11 -13.25 17.48
C ARG A 191 6.12 -13.27 19.01
N ILE A 192 4.95 -13.15 19.64
CA ILE A 192 4.84 -13.15 21.09
C ILE A 192 4.89 -14.60 21.58
N ASP A 193 5.73 -14.85 22.58
CA ASP A 193 5.85 -16.16 23.19
C ASP A 193 4.60 -16.43 24.05
N GLY A 194 3.78 -17.39 23.61
CA GLY A 194 2.62 -17.89 24.34
C GLY A 194 2.89 -19.22 25.04
N SER A 195 4.14 -19.54 25.32
CA SER A 195 4.49 -20.76 26.06
C SER A 195 3.94 -20.72 27.51
N PRO A 196 3.67 -21.89 28.11
CA PRO A 196 3.21 -21.98 29.49
C PRO A 196 4.17 -21.30 30.47
N GLY A 197 3.59 -20.63 31.47
CA GLY A 197 4.32 -19.86 32.48
C GLY A 197 4.08 -18.35 32.37
N PHE A 198 4.91 -17.56 33.05
CA PHE A 198 4.81 -16.11 33.05
C PHE A 198 5.42 -15.51 31.78
N SER A 199 4.67 -14.66 31.09
CA SER A 199 5.19 -13.95 29.92
C SER A 199 6.27 -12.95 30.32
N LYS A 200 7.36 -12.94 29.55
CA LYS A 200 8.50 -12.02 29.78
C LYS A 200 8.05 -10.58 29.58
N GLU A 201 7.20 -10.35 28.59
CA GLU A 201 6.63 -9.05 28.25
C GLU A 201 5.77 -8.48 29.39
N ALA A 202 4.95 -9.29 30.05
CA ALA A 202 4.17 -8.84 31.20
C ALA A 202 5.08 -8.48 32.38
N LYS A 203 6.09 -9.32 32.65
CA LYS A 203 7.08 -9.07 33.71
C LYS A 203 7.86 -7.78 33.49
N ASP A 204 8.34 -7.54 32.27
CA ASP A 204 9.07 -6.34 31.90
C ASP A 204 8.18 -5.09 31.98
N THR A 205 6.91 -5.21 31.56
CA THR A 205 5.93 -4.13 31.67
C THR A 205 5.64 -3.76 33.13
N LEU A 206 5.48 -4.77 34.00
CA LEU A 206 5.32 -4.55 35.44
C LEU A 206 6.54 -3.85 36.04
N LYS A 207 7.75 -4.28 35.67
CA LYS A 207 9.00 -3.65 36.11
C LYS A 207 9.06 -2.18 35.72
N LEU A 208 8.72 -1.84 34.47
CA LEU A 208 8.67 -0.45 34.01
C LEU A 208 7.64 0.39 34.77
N LYS A 209 6.46 -0.18 35.05
CA LYS A 209 5.43 0.50 35.85
C LYS A 209 5.89 0.77 37.27
N VAL A 210 6.52 -0.20 37.92
CA VAL A 210 7.07 -0.05 39.28
C VAL A 210 8.10 1.08 39.30
N GLN A 211 9.07 1.06 38.39
CA GLN A 211 10.11 2.10 38.29
C GLN A 211 9.52 3.51 38.05
N ALA A 212 8.50 3.61 37.20
CA ALA A 212 7.83 4.89 36.92
C ALA A 212 7.07 5.46 38.12
N GLU A 213 6.55 4.61 39.01
CA GLU A 213 5.85 5.02 40.23
C GLU A 213 6.81 5.26 41.40
N GLU A 214 7.89 4.49 41.50
CA GLU A 214 8.99 4.73 42.45
C GLU A 214 9.64 6.09 42.21
N ALA A 215 9.84 6.49 40.95
CA ALA A 215 10.32 7.82 40.59
C ALA A 215 9.40 8.96 41.05
N LYS A 216 8.11 8.67 41.29
CA LYS A 216 7.12 9.61 41.84
C LYS A 216 6.95 9.47 43.35
N GLY A 217 7.81 8.68 44.01
CA GLY A 217 7.77 8.41 45.46
C GLY A 217 6.62 7.50 45.89
N ARG A 218 6.00 6.75 44.98
CA ARG A 218 4.87 5.86 45.28
C ARG A 218 5.29 4.40 45.23
N LYS A 219 4.82 3.60 46.19
CA LYS A 219 5.00 2.15 46.20
C LYS A 219 3.85 1.48 45.47
N VAL A 220 4.16 0.59 44.53
CA VAL A 220 3.16 -0.25 43.87
C VAL A 220 2.93 -1.50 44.71
N LEU A 221 1.67 -1.78 45.04
CA LEU A 221 1.23 -3.02 45.67
C LEU A 221 0.40 -3.81 44.65
N CYS A 222 0.68 -5.10 44.51
CA CYS A 222 -0.03 -5.99 43.58
C CYS A 222 -0.58 -7.20 44.34
N ASN A 223 -1.79 -7.62 43.98
CA ASN A 223 -2.32 -8.94 44.34
C ASN A 223 -2.27 -9.84 43.11
N LEU A 224 -1.83 -11.08 43.27
CA LEU A 224 -1.89 -12.10 42.22
C LEU A 224 -3.07 -13.01 42.52
N VAL A 225 -4.05 -13.00 41.63
CA VAL A 225 -5.22 -13.90 41.70
C VAL A 225 -5.05 -14.92 40.59
N SER A 226 -5.40 -16.17 40.87
CA SER A 226 -5.35 -17.24 39.88
C SER A 226 -6.59 -18.11 39.99
N ASP A 227 -7.06 -18.61 38.86
CA ASP A 227 -8.15 -19.58 38.80
C ASP A 227 -7.85 -20.67 37.76
N SER A 228 -8.53 -21.80 37.86
CA SER A 228 -8.44 -22.91 36.92
C SER A 228 -9.56 -22.83 35.88
N MET A 229 -9.19 -22.92 34.60
CA MET A 229 -10.13 -22.99 33.48
C MET A 229 -10.03 -24.35 32.81
N ALA A 230 -11.15 -25.07 32.70
CA ALA A 230 -11.20 -26.32 31.95
C ALA A 230 -10.88 -26.09 30.47
N VAL A 231 -10.01 -26.94 29.91
CA VAL A 231 -9.62 -26.90 28.49
C VAL A 231 -10.03 -28.18 27.79
N HIS A 232 -10.29 -28.08 26.48
CA HIS A 232 -10.60 -29.26 25.69
C HIS A 232 -9.36 -30.16 25.56
N LYS A 233 -9.52 -31.44 25.89
CA LYS A 233 -8.45 -32.42 25.79
C LYS A 233 -8.16 -32.71 24.33
N ARG A 234 -7.08 -32.14 23.81
CA ARG A 234 -6.66 -32.33 22.43
C ARG A 234 -5.16 -32.13 22.31
N ILE A 235 -4.49 -33.09 21.68
CA ILE A 235 -3.09 -32.99 21.33
C ILE A 235 -2.99 -32.49 19.88
N GLU A 236 -2.25 -31.40 19.67
CA GLU A 236 -2.05 -30.79 18.36
C GLU A 236 -0.56 -30.55 18.09
N TRP A 237 -0.13 -30.82 16.86
CA TRP A 237 1.22 -30.46 16.39
C TRP A 237 1.23 -29.04 15.85
N ASN A 238 2.02 -28.15 16.46
CA ASN A 238 2.10 -26.74 16.05
C ASN A 238 3.18 -26.45 14.98
N GLY A 239 3.83 -27.49 14.44
CA GLY A 239 4.96 -27.37 13.53
C GLY A 239 6.34 -27.51 14.19
N GLN A 240 6.42 -27.33 15.51
CA GLN A 240 7.67 -27.39 16.29
C GLN A 240 7.60 -28.38 17.45
N LYS A 241 6.48 -28.43 18.18
CA LYS A 241 6.24 -29.34 19.31
C LYS A 241 4.78 -29.78 19.36
N PHE A 242 4.54 -30.91 20.02
CA PHE A 242 3.19 -31.30 20.40
C PHE A 242 2.71 -30.43 21.57
N MET A 243 1.50 -29.90 21.43
CA MET A 243 0.79 -29.09 22.42
C MET A 243 -0.40 -29.88 22.94
N GLY A 244 -0.83 -29.63 24.18
CA GLY A 244 -1.99 -30.29 24.80
C GLY A 244 -1.65 -31.24 25.95
N TYR A 245 -0.37 -31.42 26.24
CA TYR A 245 0.10 -32.11 27.45
C TYR A 245 0.19 -31.16 28.64
N VAL A 246 0.18 -31.72 29.85
CA VAL A 246 0.42 -30.97 31.09
C VAL A 246 1.82 -30.34 31.04
N ASP A 247 1.88 -29.02 31.03
CA ASP A 247 3.13 -28.26 31.07
C ASP A 247 3.08 -27.31 32.28
N LEU A 248 3.89 -27.63 33.30
CA LEU A 248 4.00 -26.85 34.53
C LEU A 248 5.05 -25.73 34.42
N GLY A 249 5.61 -25.48 33.23
CA GLY A 249 6.69 -24.51 33.01
C GLY A 249 8.08 -24.99 33.44
N PHE A 250 8.17 -26.22 33.94
CA PHE A 250 9.44 -26.92 34.14
C PHE A 250 9.67 -27.82 32.93
N LYS A 251 10.87 -27.79 32.33
CA LYS A 251 11.25 -28.64 31.20
C LYS A 251 11.36 -30.11 31.63
N LEU A 252 10.21 -30.72 31.89
CA LEU A 252 10.08 -32.15 32.13
C LEU A 252 9.90 -32.82 30.77
N GLU A 253 11.01 -33.25 30.18
CA GLU A 253 10.97 -34.13 29.01
C GLU A 253 10.74 -35.55 29.51
N SER A 254 9.48 -35.95 29.55
CA SER A 254 9.06 -37.32 29.84
C SER A 254 8.03 -37.75 28.81
N ASP A 255 8.13 -38.98 28.33
CA ASP A 255 7.20 -39.54 27.35
C ASP A 255 5.84 -39.92 27.97
N GLU A 256 5.69 -39.79 29.29
CA GLU A 256 4.49 -40.21 30.05
C GLU A 256 3.63 -39.03 30.53
N VAL A 257 3.83 -37.83 29.98
CA VAL A 257 3.07 -36.65 30.43
C VAL A 257 1.59 -36.79 30.02
N PRO A 258 0.64 -36.68 30.97
CA PRO A 258 -0.78 -36.79 30.66
C PRO A 258 -1.30 -35.58 29.88
N GLU A 259 -2.44 -35.74 29.22
CA GLU A 259 -3.15 -34.65 28.56
C GLU A 259 -3.64 -33.60 29.56
N ALA A 260 -3.47 -32.32 29.21
CA ALA A 260 -3.97 -31.21 29.98
C ALA A 260 -5.50 -31.18 29.97
N LYS A 261 -6.09 -31.06 31.16
CA LYS A 261 -7.55 -30.94 31.35
C LYS A 261 -7.96 -29.54 31.76
N GLU A 262 -7.05 -28.81 32.39
CA GLU A 262 -7.26 -27.48 32.95
C GLU A 262 -6.02 -26.62 32.68
N ALA A 263 -6.22 -25.32 32.60
CA ALA A 263 -5.17 -24.32 32.53
C ALA A 263 -5.33 -23.33 33.69
N ILE A 264 -4.22 -22.98 34.34
CA ILE A 264 -4.20 -21.93 35.36
C ILE A 264 -4.12 -20.58 34.65
N VAL A 265 -5.09 -19.71 34.93
CA VAL A 265 -5.18 -18.35 34.38
C VAL A 265 -4.94 -17.36 35.52
N PHE A 266 -4.14 -16.33 35.24
CA PHE A 266 -3.72 -15.27 36.17
C PHE A 266 -4.22 -13.89 35.71
#